data_AF-A0AB38W9C1-F1
#
_entry.id   AF-A0AB38W9C1-F1
#
_cell.length_a   1.000
_cell.length_b   1.000
_cell.length_c   1.000
_cell.angle_alpha   90.00
_cell.angle_beta   90.00
_cell.angle_gamma   90.00
#
_symmetry.space_group_name_H-M   'P 1'
#
loop_
_entity.id
_entity.type
_entity.pdbx_description
1 polymer ?
#
loop_
_entity_poly.entity_id
_entity_poly.type
_entity_poly.pdbx_seq_one_letter_code
_entity_poly.pdbx_strand_id
1 'polypeptide(L)'
;MFKYIIKRLGLAVLAMFIVMTIVFFLVNSTGQTPLSATSSKDLEAVKTQLDAFGFNDPLIVRYGRYWQTLFSGSLGTYYSSPNQTIDQIVFGRVPNTLYVVLISFFIGSLLGIIFGMISGLFRGKLIDAVINVLVVLFVSIPSFVVGLGLLKAAGLFRLPPRFINFDDANFNFGNFLLASIIPILSLVFYTSAAFTYRVRNEVVEVMNQDYIKTARSKGLSTFAVALYHIFRNSIIPSVPLFVFGISGAFSGGFIIESLFGVQGVSRILIDSVQSNETNLVMFNIMFIQGIPLLASVFIELIYVLVDPRIRIASAGGVSLWTKLKFVYLRQAWLRKWRRINHTNSHNVLFNSPQHRQLLELKAIDYKHNTISLTEQQKTTLKIEPTANFVLLGTKCLKIITIHG
;
A
#
# COMPACT_ATOMS: atom_id res chain seq x y z
N MET A 1 1.82 21.07 -10.47
CA MET A 1 0.77 20.55 -9.56
C MET A 1 -0.27 19.77 -10.32
N PHE A 2 -0.98 20.37 -11.27
CA PHE A 2 -2.01 19.69 -12.06
C PHE A 2 -1.59 18.33 -12.65
N LYS A 3 -0.43 18.24 -13.34
CA LYS A 3 0.11 16.97 -13.86
C LYS A 3 0.33 15.90 -12.77
N TYR A 4 0.72 16.30 -11.56
CA TYR A 4 0.90 15.39 -10.43
C TYR A 4 -0.45 14.90 -9.91
N ILE A 5 -1.42 15.80 -9.73
CA ILE A 5 -2.78 15.46 -9.26
C ILE A 5 -3.45 14.49 -10.24
N ILE A 6 -3.41 14.78 -11.54
CA ILE A 6 -3.95 13.87 -12.57
C ILE A 6 -3.26 12.51 -12.52
N LYS A 7 -1.93 12.47 -12.38
CA LYS A 7 -1.20 11.20 -12.27
C LYS A 7 -1.68 10.40 -11.05
N ARG A 8 -1.90 11.05 -9.90
CA ARG A 8 -2.35 10.37 -8.67
C ARG A 8 -3.80 9.91 -8.75
N LEU A 9 -4.70 10.74 -9.28
CA LEU A 9 -6.08 10.35 -9.56
C LEU A 9 -6.14 9.19 -10.57
N GLY A 10 -5.35 9.26 -11.65
CA GLY A 10 -5.27 8.18 -12.63
C GLY A 10 -4.76 6.87 -12.04
N LEU A 11 -3.77 6.92 -11.14
CA LEU A 11 -3.31 5.74 -10.39
C LEU A 11 -4.37 5.20 -9.44
N ALA A 12 -5.13 6.06 -8.76
CA ALA A 12 -6.23 5.64 -7.90
C ALA A 12 -7.36 4.97 -8.70
N VAL A 13 -7.76 5.56 -9.83
CA VAL A 13 -8.74 4.96 -10.74
C VAL A 13 -8.24 3.64 -11.33
N LEU A 14 -6.96 3.56 -11.72
CA LEU A 14 -6.38 2.31 -12.20
C LEU A 14 -6.36 1.23 -11.11
N ALA A 15 -5.94 1.57 -9.89
CA ALA A 15 -5.96 0.65 -8.77
C ALA A 15 -7.39 0.16 -8.51
N MET A 16 -8.36 1.07 -8.56
CA MET A 16 -9.76 0.78 -8.38
C MET A 16 -10.31 -0.18 -9.45
N PHE A 17 -10.01 0.12 -10.71
CA PHE A 17 -10.35 -0.74 -11.85
C PHE A 17 -9.77 -2.15 -11.69
N ILE A 18 -8.50 -2.26 -11.29
CA ILE A 18 -7.85 -3.57 -11.05
C ILE A 18 -8.55 -4.33 -9.93
N VAL A 19 -8.82 -3.68 -8.79
CA VAL A 19 -9.51 -4.31 -7.65
C VAL A 19 -10.90 -4.79 -8.05
N MET A 20 -11.70 -3.94 -8.70
CA MET A 20 -13.04 -4.30 -9.17
C MET A 20 -13.00 -5.46 -10.17
N THR A 21 -12.02 -5.47 -11.08
CA THR A 21 -11.83 -6.56 -12.03
C THR A 21 -11.57 -7.88 -11.31
N ILE A 22 -10.59 -7.91 -10.41
CA ILE A 22 -10.23 -9.10 -9.65
C ILE A 22 -11.43 -9.60 -8.84
N VAL A 23 -12.10 -8.71 -8.11
CA VAL A 23 -13.25 -9.06 -7.27
C VAL A 23 -14.39 -9.61 -8.12
N PHE A 24 -14.71 -9.00 -9.26
CA PHE A 24 -15.78 -9.46 -10.13
C PHE A 24 -15.56 -10.92 -10.54
N PHE A 25 -14.36 -11.23 -11.03
CA PHE A 25 -14.03 -12.60 -11.45
C PHE A 25 -13.99 -13.57 -10.27
N LEU A 26 -13.48 -13.17 -9.11
CA LEU A 26 -13.45 -14.03 -7.91
C LEU A 26 -14.86 -14.40 -7.45
N VAL A 27 -15.74 -13.41 -7.27
CA VAL A 27 -17.13 -13.62 -6.79
C VAL A 27 -17.89 -14.52 -7.76
N ASN A 28 -17.74 -14.29 -9.06
CA ASN A 28 -18.44 -15.07 -10.09
C ASN A 28 -17.77 -16.41 -10.43
N SER A 29 -16.56 -16.68 -9.92
CA SER A 29 -15.89 -17.99 -10.11
C SER A 29 -16.42 -19.09 -9.20
N THR A 30 -17.17 -18.73 -8.15
CA THR A 30 -17.70 -19.66 -7.15
C THR A 30 -18.74 -20.64 -7.71
N GLY A 31 -19.31 -20.34 -8.88
CA GLY A 31 -20.37 -21.15 -9.50
C GLY A 31 -21.73 -21.05 -8.80
N GLN A 32 -21.84 -20.26 -7.73
CA GLN A 32 -23.11 -20.01 -7.06
C GLN A 32 -23.94 -19.00 -7.87
N THR A 33 -25.24 -18.96 -7.67
CA THR A 33 -26.11 -17.90 -8.22
C THR A 33 -26.81 -17.16 -7.09
N PRO A 34 -27.13 -15.87 -7.25
CA PRO A 34 -28.06 -15.21 -6.35
C PRO A 34 -29.38 -16.01 -6.34
N LEU A 35 -30.13 -15.93 -5.25
CA LEU A 35 -31.40 -16.66 -5.04
C LEU A 35 -31.30 -18.14 -4.63
N SER A 36 -30.10 -18.75 -4.64
CA SER A 36 -29.89 -20.13 -4.16
C SER A 36 -30.31 -20.35 -2.70
N ALA A 37 -30.25 -19.29 -1.89
CA ALA A 37 -30.55 -19.32 -0.46
C ALA A 37 -32.00 -18.91 -0.11
N THR A 38 -32.71 -18.23 -1.02
CA THR A 38 -33.97 -17.54 -0.72
C THR A 38 -35.18 -18.16 -1.42
N SER A 39 -34.97 -18.91 -2.51
CA SER A 39 -36.09 -19.39 -3.32
C SER A 39 -36.60 -20.75 -2.87
N SER A 40 -37.72 -20.67 -2.16
CA SER A 40 -38.79 -21.65 -2.09
C SER A 40 -39.02 -22.39 -3.42
N LYS A 41 -38.85 -23.73 -3.40
CA LYS A 41 -39.53 -24.82 -4.14
C LYS A 41 -39.80 -24.75 -5.66
N ASP A 42 -39.71 -23.60 -6.33
CA ASP A 42 -39.99 -23.43 -7.76
C ASP A 42 -38.71 -23.13 -8.54
N LEU A 43 -38.08 -24.20 -9.02
CA LEU A 43 -36.82 -24.14 -9.77
C LEU A 43 -36.97 -23.45 -11.13
N GLU A 44 -38.17 -23.42 -11.72
CA GLU A 44 -38.41 -22.78 -13.03
C GLU A 44 -38.47 -21.26 -12.91
N ALA A 45 -39.12 -20.75 -11.87
CA ALA A 45 -39.15 -19.32 -11.56
C ALA A 45 -37.73 -18.76 -11.33
N VAL A 46 -36.90 -19.51 -10.59
CA VAL A 46 -35.49 -19.13 -10.32
C VAL A 46 -34.67 -19.09 -11.61
N LYS A 47 -34.78 -20.12 -12.47
CA LYS A 47 -34.07 -20.14 -13.76
C LYS A 47 -34.47 -18.97 -14.64
N THR A 48 -35.77 -18.68 -14.75
CA THR A 48 -36.28 -17.56 -15.56
C THR A 48 -35.73 -16.22 -15.06
N GLN A 49 -35.62 -16.04 -13.73
CA GLN A 49 -35.04 -14.83 -13.14
C GLN A 49 -33.53 -14.72 -13.39
N LEU A 50 -32.78 -15.82 -13.26
CA LEU A 50 -31.34 -15.85 -13.52
C LEU A 50 -31.03 -15.56 -14.99
N ASP A 51 -31.86 -16.08 -15.91
CA ASP A 51 -31.77 -15.82 -17.34
C ASP A 51 -32.04 -14.35 -17.64
N ALA A 52 -33.06 -13.74 -17.00
CA ALA A 52 -33.36 -12.32 -17.12
C ALA A 52 -32.21 -11.42 -16.61
N PHE A 53 -31.47 -11.87 -15.60
CA PHE A 53 -30.25 -11.20 -15.12
C PHE A 53 -29.00 -11.50 -15.96
N GLY A 54 -29.10 -12.38 -16.95
CA GLY A 54 -28.02 -12.75 -17.86
C GLY A 54 -26.94 -13.62 -17.21
N PHE A 55 -27.30 -14.46 -16.23
CA PHE A 55 -26.35 -15.41 -15.62
C PHE A 55 -25.91 -16.53 -16.59
N ASN A 56 -26.65 -16.77 -17.66
CA ASN A 56 -26.28 -17.71 -18.74
C ASN A 56 -25.26 -17.13 -19.74
N ASP A 57 -25.04 -15.82 -19.72
CA ASP A 57 -24.08 -15.19 -20.62
C ASP A 57 -22.63 -15.53 -20.21
N PRO A 58 -21.69 -15.61 -21.18
CA PRO A 58 -20.27 -15.77 -20.85
C PRO A 58 -19.80 -14.70 -19.85
N LEU A 59 -18.95 -15.09 -18.90
CA LEU A 59 -18.55 -14.21 -17.79
C LEU A 59 -17.96 -12.87 -18.26
N ILE A 60 -17.24 -12.87 -19.38
CA ILE A 60 -16.69 -11.66 -19.99
C ILE A 60 -17.77 -10.69 -20.50
N VAL A 61 -18.90 -11.21 -20.98
CA VAL A 61 -20.06 -10.41 -21.42
C VAL A 61 -20.73 -9.79 -20.20
N ARG A 62 -20.91 -10.57 -19.12
CA ARG A 62 -21.45 -10.08 -17.84
C ARG A 62 -20.57 -8.97 -17.26
N TYR A 63 -19.25 -9.11 -17.33
CA TYR A 63 -18.29 -8.08 -16.92
C TYR A 63 -18.38 -6.80 -17.78
N GLY A 64 -18.50 -6.94 -19.10
CA GLY A 64 -18.71 -5.80 -20.01
C GLY A 64 -20.02 -5.06 -19.72
N ARG A 65 -21.11 -5.79 -19.51
CA ARG A 65 -22.42 -5.25 -19.13
C ARG A 65 -22.36 -4.52 -17.78
N TYR A 66 -21.64 -5.08 -16.80
CA TYR A 66 -21.45 -4.43 -15.51
C TYR A 66 -20.83 -3.03 -15.66
N TRP A 67 -19.74 -2.91 -16.43
CA TRP A 67 -19.13 -1.60 -16.68
C TRP A 67 -20.01 -0.66 -17.47
N GLN A 68 -20.73 -1.16 -18.48
CA GLN A 68 -21.70 -0.36 -19.24
C GLN A 68 -22.78 0.22 -18.32
N THR A 69 -23.35 -0.61 -17.44
CA THR A 69 -24.34 -0.19 -16.44
C THR A 69 -23.74 0.85 -15.49
N LEU A 70 -22.54 0.61 -14.97
CA LEU A 70 -21.86 1.54 -14.08
C LEU A 70 -21.60 2.91 -14.75
N PHE A 71 -21.10 2.92 -15.99
CA PHE A 71 -20.86 4.16 -16.75
C PHE A 71 -22.15 4.87 -17.17
N SER A 72 -23.27 4.17 -17.24
CA SER A 72 -24.60 4.78 -17.44
C SER A 72 -25.17 5.44 -16.17
N GLY A 73 -24.47 5.34 -15.03
CA GLY A 73 -24.88 5.92 -13.75
C GLY A 73 -25.78 5.00 -12.91
N SER A 74 -25.95 3.73 -13.30
CA SER A 74 -26.70 2.73 -12.54
C SER A 74 -25.77 1.79 -11.79
N LEU A 75 -26.13 1.41 -10.57
CA LEU A 75 -25.40 0.41 -9.78
C LEU A 75 -25.79 -1.03 -10.12
N GLY A 76 -26.76 -1.20 -11.03
CA GLY A 76 -27.40 -2.48 -11.32
C GLY A 76 -28.53 -2.79 -10.36
N THR A 77 -29.02 -4.02 -10.44
CA THR A 77 -30.15 -4.52 -9.64
C THR A 77 -29.65 -5.30 -8.44
N TYR A 78 -30.35 -5.17 -7.31
CA TYR A 78 -30.23 -6.12 -6.19
C TYR A 78 -31.07 -7.35 -6.52
N TYR A 79 -30.44 -8.52 -6.61
CA TYR A 79 -31.09 -9.70 -7.19
C TYR A 79 -32.14 -10.30 -6.25
N SER A 80 -31.89 -10.30 -4.93
CA SER A 80 -32.80 -10.85 -3.92
C SER A 80 -34.06 -10.01 -3.70
N SER A 81 -33.98 -8.68 -3.87
CA SER A 81 -35.14 -7.79 -3.73
C SER A 81 -35.11 -6.67 -4.78
N PRO A 82 -35.69 -6.87 -5.97
CA PRO A 82 -35.65 -5.88 -7.06
C PRO A 82 -36.26 -4.52 -6.71
N ASN A 83 -37.10 -4.44 -5.67
CA ASN A 83 -37.73 -3.19 -5.22
C ASN A 83 -36.80 -2.30 -4.38
N GLN A 84 -35.63 -2.80 -3.95
CA GLN A 84 -34.65 -2.04 -3.18
C GLN A 84 -33.46 -1.69 -4.06
N THR A 85 -33.00 -0.44 -3.98
CA THR A 85 -31.82 -0.01 -4.72
C THR A 85 -30.54 -0.24 -3.91
N ILE A 86 -29.43 -0.52 -4.59
CA ILE A 86 -28.14 -0.86 -3.96
C ILE A 86 -27.61 0.31 -3.11
N ASP A 87 -27.79 1.55 -3.58
CA ASP A 87 -27.41 2.76 -2.86
C ASP A 87 -28.20 2.91 -1.55
N GLN A 88 -29.51 2.64 -1.54
CA GLN A 88 -30.32 2.67 -0.32
C GLN A 88 -29.81 1.65 0.71
N ILE A 89 -29.49 0.43 0.26
CA ILE A 89 -28.97 -0.63 1.13
C ILE A 89 -27.63 -0.21 1.75
N VAL A 90 -26.69 0.26 0.94
CA VAL A 90 -25.35 0.61 1.45
C VAL A 90 -25.37 1.89 2.28
N PHE A 91 -25.97 2.97 1.77
CA PHE A 91 -25.98 4.25 2.49
C PHE A 91 -26.86 4.23 3.74
N GLY A 92 -27.89 3.37 3.80
CA GLY A 92 -28.66 3.16 5.02
C GLY A 92 -27.84 2.60 6.20
N ARG A 93 -26.73 1.90 5.91
CA ARG A 93 -25.85 1.29 6.92
C ARG A 93 -24.65 2.15 7.30
N VAL A 94 -24.34 3.16 6.48
CA VAL A 94 -23.21 4.08 6.70
C VAL A 94 -23.25 4.77 8.07
N PRO A 95 -24.40 5.25 8.58
CA PRO A 95 -24.45 5.91 9.90
C PRO A 95 -23.96 5.03 11.05
N ASN A 96 -24.36 3.75 11.08
CA ASN A 96 -23.94 2.80 12.12
C ASN A 96 -22.41 2.58 12.07
N THR A 97 -21.86 2.31 10.88
CA THR A 97 -20.42 2.15 10.70
C THR A 97 -19.66 3.42 11.07
N LEU A 98 -20.10 4.59 10.58
CA LEU A 98 -19.47 5.87 10.89
C LEU A 98 -19.42 6.15 12.39
N TYR A 99 -20.53 5.91 13.10
CA TYR A 99 -20.60 6.14 14.54
C TYR A 99 -19.57 5.28 15.28
N VAL A 100 -19.56 3.97 15.04
CA VAL A 100 -18.62 3.06 15.71
C VAL A 100 -17.18 3.40 15.33
N VAL A 101 -16.90 3.63 14.05
CA VAL A 101 -15.56 3.91 13.54
C VAL A 101 -15.01 5.24 14.07
N LEU A 102 -15.74 6.34 13.89
CA LEU A 102 -15.23 7.68 14.22
C LEU A 102 -15.05 7.86 15.73
N ILE A 103 -15.99 7.39 16.54
CA ILE A 103 -15.89 7.50 17.99
C ILE A 103 -14.72 6.66 18.51
N SER A 104 -14.58 5.41 18.02
CA SER A 104 -13.45 4.55 18.40
C SER A 104 -12.11 5.13 17.97
N PHE A 105 -12.05 5.65 16.75
CA PHE A 105 -10.84 6.23 16.20
C PHE A 105 -10.44 7.50 16.95
N PHE A 106 -11.39 8.38 17.25
CA PHE A 106 -11.12 9.62 17.98
C PHE A 106 -10.65 9.36 19.41
N ILE A 107 -11.37 8.52 20.16
CA ILE A 107 -10.98 8.14 21.53
C ILE A 107 -9.64 7.40 21.51
N GLY A 108 -9.47 6.43 20.60
CA GLY A 108 -8.26 5.64 20.47
C GLY A 108 -7.03 6.49 20.12
N SER A 109 -7.14 7.36 19.11
CA SER A 109 -6.04 8.26 18.72
C SER A 109 -5.71 9.26 19.83
N LEU A 110 -6.71 9.82 20.52
CA LEU A 110 -6.49 10.72 21.65
C LEU A 110 -5.73 10.03 22.78
N LEU A 111 -6.20 8.86 23.22
CA LEU A 111 -5.52 8.05 24.25
C LEU A 111 -4.12 7.64 23.79
N GLY A 112 -3.98 7.23 22.53
CA GLY A 112 -2.69 6.83 21.98
C GLY A 112 -1.67 7.97 21.90
N ILE A 113 -2.12 9.19 21.57
CA ILE A 113 -1.27 10.38 21.61
C ILE A 113 -0.84 10.69 23.05
N ILE A 114 -1.77 10.64 24.01
CA ILE A 114 -1.48 10.90 25.42
C ILE A 114 -0.47 9.88 25.95
N PHE A 115 -0.72 8.58 25.78
CA PHE A 115 0.19 7.54 26.24
C PHE A 115 1.51 7.54 25.49
N GLY A 116 1.51 7.84 24.18
CA GLY A 116 2.72 7.95 23.37
C GLY A 116 3.62 9.10 23.82
N MET A 117 3.01 10.27 24.13
CA MET A 117 3.72 11.40 24.72
C MET A 117 4.31 11.06 26.08
N ILE A 118 3.52 10.43 26.98
CA ILE A 118 3.98 10.04 28.32
C ILE A 118 5.11 9.02 28.21
N SER A 119 4.92 7.92 27.49
CA SER A 119 5.93 6.87 27.30
C SER A 119 7.21 7.42 26.66
N GLY A 120 7.08 8.30 25.66
CA GLY A 120 8.22 8.94 25.01
C GLY A 120 9.00 9.86 25.97
N LEU A 121 8.33 10.76 26.68
CA LEU A 121 8.96 11.70 27.61
C LEU A 121 9.64 11.00 28.80
N PHE A 122 9.10 9.86 29.22
CA PHE A 122 9.63 9.04 30.32
C PHE A 122 10.42 7.82 29.82
N ARG A 123 11.02 7.90 28.62
CA ARG A 123 11.79 6.82 28.00
C ARG A 123 12.75 6.16 29.01
N GLY A 124 12.70 4.83 29.09
CA GLY A 124 13.57 4.02 29.95
C GLY A 124 13.15 3.95 31.43
N LYS A 125 12.06 4.60 31.83
CA LYS A 125 11.47 4.47 33.18
C LYS A 125 10.40 3.38 33.21
N LEU A 126 9.97 2.99 34.41
CA LEU A 126 8.94 1.97 34.61
C LEU A 126 7.64 2.26 33.84
N ILE A 127 7.21 3.52 33.80
CA ILE A 127 5.99 3.91 33.06
C ILE A 127 6.10 3.66 31.55
N ASP A 128 7.28 3.89 30.95
CA ASP A 128 7.55 3.56 29.56
C ASP A 128 7.52 2.04 29.35
N ALA A 129 8.10 1.27 30.27
CA ALA A 129 8.08 -0.19 30.20
C ALA A 129 6.66 -0.76 30.28
N VAL A 130 5.84 -0.32 31.24
CA VAL A 130 4.44 -0.77 31.39
C VAL A 130 3.61 -0.42 30.17
N ILE A 131 3.70 0.83 29.69
CA ILE A 131 2.95 1.25 28.49
C ILE A 131 3.39 0.41 27.27
N ASN A 132 4.68 0.17 27.08
CA ASN A 132 5.15 -0.65 25.95
C ASN A 132 4.67 -2.10 26.03
N VAL A 133 4.62 -2.71 27.22
CA VAL A 133 4.06 -4.06 27.39
C VAL A 133 2.59 -4.08 26.97
N LEU A 134 1.80 -3.11 27.41
CA LEU A 134 0.39 -2.99 27.02
C LEU A 134 0.23 -2.75 25.51
N VAL A 135 1.07 -1.90 24.91
CA VAL A 135 1.08 -1.65 23.47
C VAL A 135 1.37 -2.93 22.70
N VAL A 136 2.43 -3.66 23.05
CA VAL A 136 2.79 -4.93 22.40
C VAL A 136 1.63 -5.93 22.53
N LEU A 137 1.01 -6.02 23.70
CA LEU A 137 -0.13 -6.89 23.92
C LEU A 137 -1.31 -6.53 23.01
N PHE A 138 -1.74 -5.27 22.97
CA PHE A 138 -2.90 -4.85 22.18
C PHE A 138 -2.65 -4.76 20.67
N VAL A 139 -1.40 -4.60 20.24
CA VAL A 139 -1.02 -4.73 18.82
C VAL A 139 -1.02 -6.21 18.40
N SER A 140 -0.62 -7.12 19.30
CA SER A 140 -0.50 -8.55 18.99
C SER A 140 -1.84 -9.29 19.04
N ILE A 141 -2.78 -8.83 19.87
CA ILE A 141 -4.11 -9.45 19.99
C ILE A 141 -5.04 -8.82 18.94
N PRO A 142 -5.65 -9.61 18.04
CA PRO A 142 -6.65 -9.10 17.11
C PRO A 142 -7.80 -8.41 17.85
N SER A 143 -8.30 -7.30 17.31
CA SER A 143 -9.36 -6.48 17.94
C SER A 143 -10.62 -7.28 18.28
N PHE A 144 -11.00 -8.27 17.45
CA PHE A 144 -12.16 -9.12 17.73
C PHE A 144 -11.96 -10.04 18.95
N VAL A 145 -10.73 -10.45 19.24
CA VAL A 145 -10.43 -11.28 20.43
C VAL A 145 -10.60 -10.44 21.69
N VAL A 146 -10.12 -9.20 21.67
CA VAL A 146 -10.41 -8.22 22.73
C VAL A 146 -11.93 -8.01 22.84
N GLY A 147 -12.61 -7.87 21.71
CA GLY A 147 -14.07 -7.76 21.63
C GLY A 147 -14.81 -8.93 22.30
N LEU A 148 -14.38 -10.18 22.07
CA LEU A 148 -14.94 -11.37 22.72
C LEU A 148 -14.74 -11.33 24.24
N GLY A 149 -13.57 -10.91 24.70
CA GLY A 149 -13.30 -10.71 26.14
C GLY A 149 -14.20 -9.64 26.75
N LEU A 150 -14.38 -8.51 26.07
CA LEU A 150 -15.26 -7.43 26.49
C LEU A 150 -16.74 -7.86 26.48
N LEU A 151 -17.16 -8.67 25.50
CA LEU A 151 -18.51 -9.23 25.45
C LEU A 151 -18.79 -10.14 26.66
N LYS A 152 -17.83 -10.98 27.04
CA LYS A 152 -17.93 -11.80 28.26
C LYS A 152 -18.00 -10.91 29.50
N ALA A 153 -17.17 -9.87 29.58
CA ALA A 153 -17.17 -8.91 30.69
C ALA A 153 -18.48 -8.12 30.78
N ALA A 154 -19.09 -7.76 29.65
CA ALA A 154 -20.36 -7.04 29.60
C ALA A 154 -21.50 -7.79 30.29
N GLY A 155 -21.50 -9.13 30.21
CA GLY A 155 -22.42 -9.98 30.98
C GLY A 155 -22.30 -9.80 32.49
N LEU A 156 -21.09 -9.51 33.01
CA LEU A 156 -20.87 -9.24 34.44
C LEU A 156 -21.36 -7.84 34.83
N PHE A 157 -21.20 -6.85 33.96
CA PHE A 157 -21.58 -5.45 34.21
C PHE A 157 -23.00 -5.08 33.75
N ARG A 158 -23.79 -6.07 33.30
CA ARG A 158 -25.15 -5.87 32.75
C ARG A 158 -25.20 -4.86 31.61
N LEU A 159 -24.13 -4.76 30.82
CA LEU A 159 -24.10 -3.95 29.61
C LEU A 159 -24.81 -4.67 28.46
N PRO A 160 -25.48 -3.96 27.54
CA PRO A 160 -26.15 -4.58 26.42
C PRO A 160 -25.11 -5.27 25.52
N PRO A 161 -25.24 -6.57 25.23
CA PRO A 161 -24.23 -7.31 24.47
C PRO A 161 -24.29 -7.03 22.96
N ARG A 162 -25.41 -6.49 22.46
CA ARG A 162 -25.63 -6.19 21.05
C ARG A 162 -25.85 -4.71 20.85
N PHE A 163 -25.28 -4.21 19.76
CA PHE A 163 -25.47 -2.84 19.28
C PHE A 163 -26.93 -2.61 18.88
N ILE A 164 -27.44 -1.42 19.17
CA ILE A 164 -28.75 -0.94 18.71
C ILE A 164 -28.49 -0.08 17.47
N ASN A 165 -29.21 -0.32 16.39
CA ASN A 165 -28.97 0.36 15.11
C ASN A 165 -29.86 1.59 14.99
N PHE A 166 -29.41 2.61 14.24
CA PHE A 166 -30.18 3.84 14.06
C PHE A 166 -31.53 3.64 13.36
N ASP A 167 -31.69 2.56 12.59
CA ASP A 167 -32.91 2.18 11.88
C ASP A 167 -33.83 1.24 12.68
N ASP A 168 -33.49 0.90 13.93
CA ASP A 168 -34.32 0.03 14.75
C ASP A 168 -35.62 0.73 15.19
N ALA A 169 -36.76 0.05 15.04
CA ALA A 169 -38.09 0.61 15.36
C ALA A 169 -38.26 1.05 16.82
N ASN A 170 -37.51 0.43 17.74
CA ASN A 170 -37.54 0.74 19.18
C ASN A 170 -36.31 1.55 19.62
N PHE A 171 -35.79 2.42 18.75
CA PHE A 171 -34.59 3.20 19.03
C PHE A 171 -34.74 4.06 20.29
N ASN A 172 -33.86 3.85 21.27
CA ASN A 172 -33.72 4.69 22.45
C ASN A 172 -32.26 5.12 22.60
N PHE A 173 -32.01 6.42 22.63
CA PHE A 173 -30.65 6.97 22.62
C PHE A 173 -29.82 6.56 23.86
N GLY A 174 -30.43 6.48 25.04
CA GLY A 174 -29.71 6.07 26.26
C GLY A 174 -29.24 4.61 26.19
N ASN A 175 -30.13 3.71 25.78
CA ASN A 175 -29.80 2.29 25.58
C ASN A 175 -28.79 2.10 24.43
N PHE A 176 -28.92 2.90 23.37
CA PHE A 176 -27.99 2.92 22.25
C PHE A 176 -26.56 3.25 22.70
N LEU A 177 -26.39 4.30 23.52
CA LEU A 177 -25.08 4.66 24.06
C LEU A 177 -24.46 3.50 24.84
N LEU A 178 -25.22 2.88 25.75
CA LEU A 178 -24.73 1.74 26.53
C LEU A 178 -24.36 0.54 25.64
N ALA A 179 -25.20 0.26 24.63
CA ALA A 179 -24.98 -0.82 23.66
C ALA A 179 -23.77 -0.57 22.75
N SER A 180 -23.35 0.68 22.59
CA SER A 180 -22.21 1.07 21.76
C SER A 180 -20.86 0.97 22.46
N ILE A 181 -20.83 0.95 23.80
CA ILE A 181 -19.58 0.98 24.58
C ILE A 181 -18.65 -0.17 24.19
N ILE A 182 -19.19 -1.38 24.09
CA ILE A 182 -18.40 -2.60 23.85
C ILE A 182 -17.77 -2.61 22.44
N PRO A 183 -18.53 -2.42 21.34
CA PRO A 183 -17.92 -2.37 20.01
C PRO A 183 -16.92 -1.22 19.91
N ILE A 184 -17.20 -0.06 20.52
CA ILE A 184 -16.25 1.07 20.51
C ILE A 184 -14.96 0.72 21.24
N LEU A 185 -15.04 0.21 22.47
CA LEU A 185 -13.87 -0.17 23.25
C LEU A 185 -13.01 -1.22 22.55
N SER A 186 -13.62 -2.17 21.84
CA SER A 186 -12.90 -3.21 21.09
C SER A 186 -11.94 -2.63 20.03
N LEU A 187 -12.32 -1.49 19.42
CA LEU A 187 -11.52 -0.79 18.42
C LEU A 187 -10.57 0.25 19.04
N VAL A 188 -10.96 0.85 20.18
CA VAL A 188 -10.14 1.83 20.92
C VAL A 188 -8.81 1.23 21.37
N PHE A 189 -8.79 -0.01 21.87
CA PHE A 189 -7.55 -0.65 22.33
C PHE A 189 -6.51 -0.81 21.21
N TYR A 190 -6.93 -1.31 20.05
CA TYR A 190 -6.04 -1.45 18.91
C TYR A 190 -5.55 -0.09 18.40
N THR A 191 -6.47 0.87 18.23
CA THR A 191 -6.14 2.20 17.71
C THR A 191 -5.20 2.95 18.66
N SER A 192 -5.48 2.92 19.97
CA SER A 192 -4.63 3.58 20.97
C SER A 192 -3.24 2.97 21.04
N ALA A 193 -3.10 1.64 20.93
CA ALA A 193 -1.80 0.99 20.93
C ALA A 193 -0.97 1.38 19.68
N ALA A 194 -1.59 1.40 18.50
CA ALA A 194 -0.95 1.82 17.26
C ALA A 194 -0.47 3.28 17.31
N PHE A 195 -1.30 4.20 17.81
CA PHE A 195 -0.93 5.61 17.99
C PHE A 195 0.13 5.79 19.07
N THR A 196 0.04 5.09 20.20
CA THR A 196 1.04 5.12 21.28
C THR A 196 2.41 4.74 20.75
N TYR A 197 2.50 3.61 20.04
CA TYR A 197 3.74 3.13 19.45
C TYR A 197 4.37 4.19 18.52
N ARG A 198 3.58 4.75 17.59
CA ARG A 198 4.10 5.72 16.63
C ARG A 198 4.53 7.01 17.30
N VAL A 199 3.64 7.62 18.08
CA VAL A 199 3.89 8.92 18.74
C VAL A 199 5.07 8.82 19.70
N ARG A 200 5.19 7.71 20.45
CA ARG A 200 6.35 7.47 21.33
C ARG A 200 7.67 7.54 20.54
N ASN A 201 7.75 6.84 19.41
CA ASN A 201 8.99 6.79 18.62
C ASN A 201 9.36 8.18 18.08
N GLU A 202 8.37 8.95 17.61
CA GLU A 202 8.57 10.33 17.15
C GLU A 202 9.01 11.26 18.29
N VAL A 203 8.40 11.14 19.48
CA VAL A 203 8.78 11.92 20.67
C VAL A 203 10.22 11.64 21.05
N VAL A 204 10.63 10.37 21.05
CA VAL A 204 12.00 9.96 21.37
C VAL A 204 12.99 10.53 20.35
N GLU A 205 12.66 10.54 19.07
CA GLU A 205 13.50 11.12 18.02
C GLU A 205 13.61 12.64 18.16
N VAL A 206 12.48 13.32 18.34
CA VAL A 206 12.39 14.78 18.52
C VAL A 206 13.16 15.25 19.75
N MET A 207 13.10 14.51 20.87
CA MET A 207 13.85 14.85 22.08
C MET A 207 15.37 14.88 21.89
N ASN A 208 15.90 14.16 20.90
CA ASN A 208 17.34 14.12 20.60
C ASN A 208 17.80 15.25 19.66
N GLN A 209 16.88 16.08 19.17
CA GLN A 209 17.19 17.17 18.24
C GLN A 209 17.85 18.36 18.94
N ASP A 210 18.77 19.04 18.24
CA ASP A 210 19.56 20.12 18.84
C ASP A 210 18.73 21.34 19.24
N TYR A 211 17.64 21.64 18.52
CA TYR A 211 16.73 22.73 18.90
C TYR A 211 16.06 22.50 20.25
N ILE A 212 15.88 21.24 20.69
CA ILE A 212 15.36 20.91 22.03
C ILE A 212 16.43 21.22 23.09
N LYS A 213 17.70 20.89 22.84
CA LYS A 213 18.81 21.22 23.74
C LYS A 213 18.93 22.73 23.89
N THR A 214 18.84 23.48 22.79
CA THR A 214 18.86 24.95 22.81
C THR A 214 17.65 25.54 23.55
N ALA A 215 16.46 24.98 23.40
CA ALA A 215 15.29 25.43 24.15
C ALA A 215 15.48 25.26 25.66
N ARG A 216 16.05 24.11 26.09
CA ARG A 216 16.37 23.87 27.50
C ARG A 216 17.47 24.80 28.02
N SER A 217 18.51 25.08 27.24
CA SER A 217 19.59 25.99 27.65
C SER A 217 19.13 27.44 27.78
N LYS A 218 18.05 27.83 27.08
CA LYS A 218 17.37 29.12 27.25
C LYS A 218 16.49 29.20 28.50
N GLY A 219 16.43 28.14 29.32
CA GLY A 219 15.67 28.11 30.57
C GLY A 219 14.18 27.83 30.41
N LEU A 220 13.71 27.36 29.24
CA LEU A 220 12.31 26.96 29.08
C LEU A 220 11.99 25.77 30.01
N SER A 221 10.83 25.83 30.65
CA SER A 221 10.36 24.75 31.52
C SER A 221 10.16 23.45 30.73
N THR A 222 10.33 22.30 31.38
CA THR A 222 10.12 20.98 30.76
C THR A 222 8.74 20.86 30.12
N PHE A 223 7.72 21.45 30.75
CA PHE A 223 6.35 21.47 30.22
C PHE A 223 6.23 22.34 28.96
N ALA A 224 6.83 23.54 28.94
CA ALA A 224 6.84 24.38 27.75
C ALA A 224 7.58 23.71 26.58
N VAL A 225 8.71 23.05 26.86
CA VAL A 225 9.45 22.28 25.84
C VAL A 225 8.60 21.12 25.33
N ALA A 226 7.90 20.39 26.22
CA ALA A 226 7.04 19.28 25.84
C ALA A 226 5.86 19.72 24.95
N LEU A 227 5.15 20.79 25.34
CA LEU A 227 3.93 21.22 24.65
C LEU A 227 4.23 21.96 23.33
N TYR A 228 5.18 22.90 23.33
CA TYR A 228 5.41 23.77 22.17
C TYR A 228 6.43 23.21 21.17
N HIS A 229 7.42 22.45 21.64
CA HIS A 229 8.49 21.94 20.78
C HIS A 229 8.38 20.44 20.52
N ILE A 230 8.11 19.61 21.53
CA ILE A 230 8.08 18.16 21.33
C ILE A 230 6.77 17.74 20.66
N PHE A 231 5.62 18.06 21.27
CA PHE A 231 4.30 17.64 20.77
C PHE A 231 4.06 18.09 19.33
N ARG A 232 4.25 19.38 19.04
CA ARG A 232 4.02 19.96 17.71
C ARG A 232 4.86 19.29 16.62
N ASN A 233 6.11 18.94 16.91
CA ASN A 233 6.99 18.30 15.91
C ASN A 233 6.77 16.78 15.84
N SER A 234 6.38 16.14 16.93
CA SER A 234 6.15 14.68 16.98
C SER A 234 4.81 14.25 16.37
N ILE A 235 3.82 15.14 16.32
CA ILE A 235 2.50 14.81 15.76
C ILE A 235 2.46 14.87 14.22
N ILE A 236 3.34 15.67 13.59
CA ILE A 236 3.35 15.85 12.12
C ILE A 236 3.51 14.50 11.39
N PRO A 237 4.45 13.61 11.77
CA PRO A 237 4.61 12.31 11.13
C PRO A 237 3.45 11.34 11.42
N SER A 238 2.57 11.67 12.37
CA SER A 238 1.37 10.88 12.70
C SER A 238 0.13 11.30 11.91
N VAL A 239 0.15 12.42 11.18
CA VAL A 239 -0.98 12.89 10.35
C VAL A 239 -1.47 11.83 9.35
N PRO A 240 -0.63 11.06 8.66
CA PRO A 240 -1.11 9.99 7.77
C PRO A 240 -1.91 8.91 8.49
N LEU A 241 -1.59 8.62 9.76
CA LEU A 241 -2.35 7.65 10.55
C LEU A 241 -3.77 8.14 10.83
N PHE A 242 -4.00 9.45 10.90
CA PHE A 242 -5.36 9.98 11.00
C PHE A 242 -6.17 9.68 9.74
N VAL A 243 -5.58 9.96 8.59
CA VAL A 243 -6.27 9.84 7.31
C VAL A 243 -6.48 8.37 6.92
N PHE A 244 -5.44 7.53 7.09
CA PHE A 244 -5.55 6.09 6.84
C PHE A 244 -6.30 5.33 7.94
N GLY A 245 -6.24 5.79 9.20
CA GLY A 245 -6.92 5.12 10.31
C GLY A 245 -8.43 5.18 10.18
N ILE A 246 -8.98 6.36 9.83
CA ILE A 246 -10.41 6.49 9.52
C ILE A 246 -10.77 5.61 8.33
N SER A 247 -9.98 5.64 7.26
CA SER A 247 -10.25 4.89 6.02
C SER A 247 -10.18 3.37 6.23
N GLY A 248 -9.18 2.88 6.95
CA GLY A 248 -8.98 1.46 7.25
C GLY A 248 -10.05 0.90 8.17
N ALA A 249 -10.62 1.75 9.04
CA ALA A 249 -11.70 1.35 9.94
C ALA A 249 -13.01 1.04 9.18
N PHE A 250 -13.25 1.60 7.98
CA PHE A 250 -14.33 1.16 7.08
C PHE A 250 -14.08 -0.23 6.47
N SER A 251 -12.83 -0.69 6.39
CA SER A 251 -12.48 -1.98 5.77
C SER A 251 -12.29 -3.12 6.78
N GLY A 252 -11.98 -2.80 8.05
CA GLY A 252 -11.65 -3.78 9.10
C GLY A 252 -12.79 -4.09 10.07
N GLY A 253 -13.95 -3.45 9.91
CA GLY A 253 -15.06 -3.53 10.85
C GLY A 253 -15.85 -4.84 10.80
N PHE A 254 -15.75 -5.65 9.75
CA PHE A 254 -16.73 -6.73 9.53
C PHE A 254 -16.86 -7.73 10.69
N ILE A 255 -15.75 -8.14 11.34
CA ILE A 255 -15.82 -9.07 12.48
C ILE A 255 -16.49 -8.38 13.67
N ILE A 256 -16.14 -7.12 13.95
CA ILE A 256 -16.74 -6.34 15.04
C ILE A 256 -18.23 -6.09 14.75
N GLU A 257 -18.57 -5.70 13.53
CA GLU A 257 -19.95 -5.47 13.11
C GLU A 257 -20.79 -6.76 13.23
N SER A 258 -20.23 -7.89 12.80
CA SER A 258 -20.90 -9.19 12.91
C SER A 258 -21.04 -9.64 14.36
N LEU A 259 -19.98 -9.52 15.15
CA LEU A 259 -19.93 -9.97 16.54
C LEU A 259 -20.93 -9.22 17.44
N PHE A 260 -21.00 -7.90 17.28
CA PHE A 260 -21.86 -7.04 18.09
C PHE A 260 -23.22 -6.77 17.44
N GLY A 261 -23.48 -7.30 16.24
CA GLY A 261 -24.75 -7.09 15.53
C GLY A 261 -24.94 -5.69 14.97
N VAL A 262 -23.84 -4.96 14.72
CA VAL A 262 -23.88 -3.67 14.03
C VAL A 262 -24.32 -3.89 12.59
N GLN A 263 -25.38 -3.22 12.18
CA GLN A 263 -25.88 -3.17 10.82
C GLN A 263 -25.03 -2.18 10.02
N GLY A 264 -23.77 -2.57 9.75
CA GLY A 264 -22.78 -1.73 9.10
C GLY A 264 -22.45 -2.14 7.65
N VAL A 265 -21.65 -1.29 7.00
CA VAL A 265 -21.26 -1.40 5.59
C VAL A 265 -20.35 -2.61 5.35
N SER A 266 -19.48 -2.94 6.30
CA SER A 266 -18.54 -4.06 6.14
C SER A 266 -19.26 -5.41 6.20
N ARG A 267 -20.34 -5.48 6.99
CA ARG A 267 -21.21 -6.65 7.07
C ARG A 267 -21.96 -6.93 5.76
N ILE A 268 -22.43 -5.88 5.07
CA ILE A 268 -23.06 -6.02 3.74
C ILE A 268 -22.15 -6.77 2.78
N LEU A 269 -20.84 -6.52 2.81
CA LEU A 269 -19.89 -7.21 1.95
C LEU A 269 -19.92 -8.73 2.16
N ILE A 270 -19.90 -9.18 3.41
CA ILE A 270 -19.91 -10.62 3.73
C ILE A 270 -21.26 -11.23 3.34
N ASP A 271 -22.36 -10.59 3.73
CA ASP A 271 -23.71 -11.07 3.45
C ASP A 271 -23.92 -11.16 1.92
N SER A 272 -23.45 -10.16 1.15
CA SER A 272 -23.56 -10.13 -0.31
C SER A 272 -22.63 -11.11 -1.04
N VAL A 273 -21.44 -11.40 -0.50
CA VAL A 273 -20.58 -12.46 -1.02
C VAL A 273 -21.22 -13.83 -0.80
N GLN A 274 -21.82 -14.06 0.38
CA GLN A 274 -22.48 -15.32 0.71
C GLN A 274 -23.77 -15.56 -0.09
N SER A 275 -24.53 -14.50 -0.40
CA SER A 275 -25.73 -14.58 -1.24
C SER A 275 -25.45 -14.43 -2.74
N ASN A 276 -24.18 -14.33 -3.13
CA ASN A 276 -23.69 -14.07 -4.49
C ASN A 276 -24.36 -12.88 -5.21
N GLU A 277 -24.60 -11.82 -4.44
CA GLU A 277 -25.15 -10.54 -4.90
C GLU A 277 -24.06 -9.70 -5.58
N THR A 278 -23.65 -10.11 -6.78
CA THR A 278 -22.48 -9.54 -7.48
C THR A 278 -22.51 -8.01 -7.56
N ASN A 279 -23.65 -7.40 -7.93
CA ASN A 279 -23.72 -5.94 -8.07
C ASN A 279 -23.54 -5.23 -6.72
N LEU A 280 -24.12 -5.80 -5.65
CA LEU A 280 -23.99 -5.28 -4.29
C LEU A 280 -22.55 -5.42 -3.78
N VAL A 281 -21.89 -6.57 -4.01
CA VAL A 281 -20.47 -6.77 -3.68
C VAL A 281 -19.60 -5.73 -4.37
N MET A 282 -19.81 -5.54 -5.67
CA MET A 282 -19.01 -4.64 -6.49
C MET A 282 -19.16 -3.18 -6.04
N PHE A 283 -20.39 -2.72 -5.76
CA PHE A 283 -20.61 -1.38 -5.25
C PHE A 283 -20.08 -1.20 -3.82
N ASN A 284 -20.27 -2.19 -2.95
CA ASN A 284 -19.79 -2.13 -1.58
C ASN A 284 -18.26 -2.10 -1.51
N ILE A 285 -17.57 -2.93 -2.29
CA ILE A 285 -16.12 -2.83 -2.49
C ILE A 285 -15.75 -1.47 -3.05
N MET A 286 -16.55 -0.94 -3.99
CA MET A 286 -16.28 0.37 -4.56
C MET A 286 -16.32 1.49 -3.53
N PHE A 287 -17.31 1.43 -2.66
CA PHE A 287 -17.47 2.36 -1.57
C PHE A 287 -16.35 2.22 -0.53
N ILE A 288 -16.11 1.01 -0.01
CA ILE A 288 -15.11 0.76 1.04
C ILE A 288 -13.69 1.08 0.56
N GLN A 289 -13.30 0.68 -0.66
CA GLN A 289 -11.95 0.90 -1.19
C GLN A 289 -11.77 2.30 -1.79
N GLY A 290 -12.85 2.94 -2.23
CA GLY A 290 -12.82 4.33 -2.67
C GLY A 290 -12.34 5.28 -1.58
N ILE A 291 -12.77 5.07 -0.33
CA ILE A 291 -12.39 5.90 0.82
C ILE A 291 -10.85 5.96 1.02
N PRO A 292 -10.11 4.85 1.24
CA PRO A 292 -8.66 4.90 1.42
C PRO A 292 -7.92 5.37 0.17
N LEU A 293 -8.42 5.08 -1.04
CA LEU A 293 -7.81 5.59 -2.27
C LEU A 293 -7.92 7.12 -2.34
N LEU A 294 -9.09 7.69 -2.07
CA LEU A 294 -9.28 9.15 -2.01
C LEU A 294 -8.45 9.77 -0.88
N ALA A 295 -8.42 9.12 0.28
CA ALA A 295 -7.63 9.53 1.43
C ALA A 295 -6.12 9.57 1.10
N SER A 296 -5.61 8.59 0.34
CA SER A 296 -4.22 8.56 -0.11
C SER A 296 -3.88 9.73 -1.03
N VAL A 297 -4.75 10.06 -1.99
CA VAL A 297 -4.59 11.21 -2.88
C VAL A 297 -4.59 12.50 -2.06
N PHE A 298 -5.47 12.61 -1.07
CA PHE A 298 -5.57 13.76 -0.18
C PHE A 298 -4.29 13.97 0.66
N ILE A 299 -3.72 12.92 1.25
CA ILE A 299 -2.45 13.00 2.00
C ILE A 299 -1.33 13.48 1.08
N GLU A 300 -1.25 12.96 -0.14
CA GLU A 300 -0.22 13.36 -1.08
C GLU A 300 -0.35 14.82 -1.52
N LEU A 301 -1.59 15.34 -1.59
CA LEU A 301 -1.82 16.77 -1.78
C LEU A 301 -1.29 17.57 -0.59
N ILE A 302 -1.62 17.17 0.64
CA ILE A 302 -1.11 17.82 1.87
C ILE A 302 0.41 17.84 1.87
N TYR A 303 1.06 16.71 1.58
CA TYR A 303 2.52 16.64 1.56
C TYR A 303 3.15 17.59 0.55
N VAL A 304 2.56 17.73 -0.64
CA VAL A 304 3.04 18.69 -1.64
C VAL A 304 2.85 20.15 -1.20
N LEU A 305 1.82 20.43 -0.41
CA LEU A 305 1.57 21.76 0.16
C LEU A 305 2.51 22.07 1.34
N VAL A 306 2.76 21.09 2.19
CA VAL A 306 3.59 21.23 3.41
C VAL A 306 5.08 21.24 3.08
N ASP A 307 5.55 20.37 2.18
CA ASP A 307 6.94 20.37 1.71
C ASP A 307 7.04 20.19 0.17
N PRO A 308 7.28 21.29 -0.59
CA PRO A 308 7.40 21.23 -2.04
C PRO A 308 8.63 20.45 -2.54
N ARG A 309 9.61 20.10 -1.66
CA ARG A 309 10.82 19.35 -2.04
C ARG A 309 10.52 17.90 -2.46
N ILE A 310 9.37 17.35 -2.06
CA ILE A 310 8.89 16.01 -2.48
C ILE A 310 8.74 15.90 -4.02
N ARG A 311 8.59 17.04 -4.72
CA ARG A 311 8.58 17.09 -6.20
C ARG A 311 9.91 16.68 -6.84
N ILE A 312 11.04 16.87 -6.15
CA ILE A 312 12.38 16.70 -6.72
C ILE A 312 12.77 15.21 -6.74
N ALA A 313 12.41 14.46 -5.70
CA ALA A 313 12.67 13.02 -5.63
C ALA A 313 11.88 12.20 -6.67
N SER A 314 10.66 12.63 -7.00
CA SER A 314 9.79 11.94 -7.98
C SER A 314 10.12 12.29 -9.44
N ALA A 315 10.84 13.38 -9.68
CA ALA A 315 11.38 13.75 -11.00
C ALA A 315 12.71 13.05 -11.34
N GLY A 316 13.43 12.52 -10.33
CA GLY A 316 14.72 11.83 -10.50
C GLY A 316 14.63 10.33 -10.82
N GLY A 317 13.42 9.77 -10.93
CA GLY A 317 13.23 8.35 -11.24
C GLY A 317 13.59 8.04 -12.69
N VAL A 318 14.74 7.43 -12.92
CA VAL A 318 15.14 6.93 -14.25
C VAL A 318 14.03 6.01 -14.78
N SER A 319 13.44 6.36 -15.93
CA SER A 319 12.36 5.60 -16.58
C SER A 319 12.70 4.11 -16.66
N LEU A 320 11.68 3.24 -16.53
CA LEU A 320 11.83 1.79 -16.67
C LEU A 320 12.56 1.42 -17.96
N TRP A 321 12.24 2.13 -19.05
CA TRP A 321 12.91 2.00 -20.34
C TRP A 321 14.40 2.29 -20.29
N THR A 322 14.80 3.33 -19.55
CA THR A 322 16.20 3.68 -19.37
C THR A 322 16.93 2.65 -18.50
N LYS A 323 16.28 2.14 -17.44
CA LYS A 323 16.83 1.02 -16.64
C LYS A 323 17.02 -0.24 -17.48
N LEU A 324 16.03 -0.61 -18.28
CA LEU A 324 16.10 -1.76 -19.19
C LEU A 324 17.20 -1.56 -20.25
N LYS A 325 17.32 -0.36 -20.81
CA LYS A 325 18.41 0.00 -21.73
C LYS A 325 19.78 -0.17 -21.07
N PHE A 326 19.95 0.26 -19.82
CA PHE A 326 21.20 0.06 -19.08
C PHE A 326 21.49 -1.42 -18.80
N VAL A 327 20.48 -2.22 -18.46
CA VAL A 327 20.63 -3.68 -18.28
C VAL A 327 21.08 -4.33 -19.59
N TYR A 328 20.45 -3.97 -20.72
CA TYR A 328 20.81 -4.48 -22.04
C TYR A 328 22.25 -4.09 -22.42
N LEU A 329 22.62 -2.81 -22.29
CA LEU A 329 23.97 -2.32 -22.58
C LEU A 329 25.02 -2.98 -21.68
N ARG A 330 24.72 -3.17 -20.40
CA ARG A 330 25.60 -3.89 -19.46
C ARG A 330 25.78 -5.34 -19.88
N GLN A 331 24.71 -6.04 -20.28
CA GLN A 331 24.83 -7.42 -20.76
C GLN A 331 25.62 -7.50 -22.08
N ALA A 332 25.38 -6.59 -23.02
CA ALA A 332 26.15 -6.52 -24.27
C ALA A 332 27.63 -6.28 -24.00
N TRP A 333 27.95 -5.38 -23.06
CA TRP A 333 29.31 -5.13 -22.59
C TRP A 333 29.93 -6.38 -21.94
N LEU A 334 29.24 -7.03 -21.00
CA LEU A 334 29.73 -8.26 -20.35
C LEU A 334 29.96 -9.40 -21.35
N ARG A 335 29.11 -9.55 -22.37
CA ARG A 335 29.31 -10.53 -23.46
C ARG A 335 30.57 -10.24 -24.27
N LYS A 336 30.89 -8.96 -24.49
CA LYS A 336 32.14 -8.55 -25.17
C LYS A 336 33.36 -8.91 -24.33
N TRP A 337 33.32 -8.67 -23.02
CA TRP A 337 34.44 -8.93 -22.12
C TRP A 337 34.65 -10.40 -21.77
N ARG A 338 33.59 -11.24 -21.73
CA ARG A 338 33.73 -12.70 -21.55
C ARG A 338 34.52 -13.40 -22.66
N ARG A 339 34.71 -12.77 -23.82
CA ARG A 339 35.54 -13.30 -24.91
C ARG A 339 37.04 -13.06 -24.69
N ILE A 340 37.39 -12.22 -23.72
CA ILE A 340 38.75 -11.81 -23.41
C ILE A 340 39.13 -12.50 -22.10
N ASN A 341 40.00 -13.51 -22.18
CA ASN A 341 40.57 -14.17 -21.02
C ASN A 341 42.08 -13.96 -21.02
N HIS A 342 42.74 -14.12 -19.85
CA HIS A 342 44.18 -13.96 -19.70
C HIS A 342 45.02 -14.79 -20.70
N THR A 343 44.49 -15.90 -21.20
CA THR A 343 45.16 -16.79 -22.17
C THR A 343 45.03 -16.36 -23.63
N ASN A 344 44.12 -15.42 -23.93
CA ASN A 344 43.76 -14.99 -25.29
C ASN A 344 43.91 -13.48 -25.48
N SER A 345 44.63 -12.81 -24.58
CA SER A 345 44.83 -11.37 -24.61
C SER A 345 46.24 -10.99 -24.19
N HIS A 346 46.87 -10.08 -24.93
CA HIS A 346 48.18 -9.54 -24.58
C HIS A 346 48.05 -8.08 -24.12
N ASN A 347 48.62 -7.76 -22.96
CA ASN A 347 48.59 -6.40 -22.41
C ASN A 347 49.74 -5.57 -22.98
N VAL A 348 49.41 -4.43 -23.59
CA VAL A 348 50.39 -3.45 -24.05
C VAL A 348 50.17 -2.15 -23.27
N LEU A 349 51.21 -1.71 -22.56
CA LEU A 349 51.15 -0.46 -21.80
C LEU A 349 51.22 0.75 -22.74
N PHE A 350 50.44 1.78 -22.43
CA PHE A 350 50.47 3.03 -23.18
C PHE A 350 51.86 3.68 -23.08
N ASN A 351 52.36 4.25 -24.18
CA ASN A 351 53.72 4.81 -24.34
C ASN A 351 54.91 3.85 -24.13
N SER A 352 54.66 2.56 -23.98
CA SER A 352 55.71 1.54 -23.98
C SER A 352 56.46 1.48 -25.32
N PRO A 353 57.67 0.89 -25.35
CA PRO A 353 58.38 0.63 -26.61
C PRO A 353 57.52 -0.19 -27.61
N GLN A 354 56.77 -1.18 -27.13
CA GLN A 354 55.84 -1.97 -27.95
C GLN A 354 54.72 -1.11 -28.55
N HIS A 355 54.14 -0.18 -27.77
CA HIS A 355 53.11 0.73 -28.26
C HIS A 355 53.67 1.67 -29.36
N ARG A 356 54.89 2.17 -29.18
CA ARG A 356 55.55 3.03 -30.19
C ARG A 356 55.83 2.26 -31.48
N GLN A 357 56.30 1.03 -31.39
CA GLN A 357 56.51 0.17 -32.57
C GLN A 357 55.20 -0.14 -33.30
N LEU A 358 54.10 -0.38 -32.57
CA LEU A 358 52.77 -0.58 -33.18
C LEU A 358 52.28 0.68 -33.94
N LEU A 359 52.61 1.87 -33.43
CA LEU A 359 52.30 3.14 -34.09
C LEU A 359 53.18 3.38 -35.32
N GLU A 360 54.48 3.08 -35.24
CA GLU A 360 55.43 3.17 -36.37
C GLU A 360 55.02 2.25 -37.52
N LEU A 361 54.56 1.03 -37.20
CA LEU A 361 54.04 0.07 -38.17
C LEU A 361 52.67 0.46 -38.75
N LYS A 362 52.02 1.53 -38.26
CA LYS A 362 50.62 1.91 -38.58
C LYS A 362 49.64 0.73 -38.43
N ALA A 363 49.93 -0.17 -37.49
CA ALA A 363 49.19 -1.43 -37.33
C ALA A 363 47.84 -1.25 -36.63
N ILE A 364 47.61 -0.12 -35.94
CA ILE A 364 46.43 0.11 -35.11
C ILE A 364 45.36 0.90 -35.88
N ASP A 365 44.17 0.30 -36.02
CA ASP A 365 42.95 0.99 -36.45
C ASP A 365 42.04 1.25 -35.23
N TYR A 366 42.07 2.50 -34.75
CA TYR A 366 41.23 2.93 -33.63
C TYR A 366 39.74 3.05 -33.96
N LYS A 367 39.37 3.16 -35.24
CA LYS A 367 37.96 3.29 -35.67
C LYS A 367 37.27 1.94 -35.59
N HIS A 368 37.95 0.87 -36.00
CA HIS A 368 37.41 -0.49 -35.99
C HIS A 368 37.86 -1.33 -34.77
N ASN A 369 38.73 -0.78 -33.91
CA ASN A 369 39.34 -1.47 -32.77
C ASN A 369 40.05 -2.77 -33.20
N THR A 370 40.90 -2.67 -34.22
CA THR A 370 41.65 -3.80 -34.78
C THR A 370 43.14 -3.48 -34.84
N ILE A 371 43.97 -4.49 -34.67
CA ILE A 371 45.40 -4.41 -34.98
C ILE A 371 45.72 -5.40 -36.08
N SER A 372 46.31 -4.91 -37.14
CA SER A 372 46.73 -5.67 -38.30
C SER A 372 48.22 -6.00 -38.19
N LEU A 373 48.57 -7.26 -38.00
CA LEU A 373 49.96 -7.71 -37.83
C LEU A 373 50.25 -8.95 -38.68
N THR A 374 51.46 -9.01 -39.24
CA THR A 374 52.01 -10.24 -39.81
C THR A 374 52.56 -11.15 -38.70
N GLU A 375 52.69 -12.45 -38.97
CA GLU A 375 53.25 -13.40 -37.98
C GLU A 375 54.68 -13.01 -37.54
N GLN A 376 55.51 -12.53 -38.47
CA GLN A 376 56.86 -12.04 -38.16
C GLN A 376 56.84 -10.84 -37.20
N GLN A 377 55.92 -9.89 -37.40
CA GLN A 377 55.75 -8.73 -36.52
C GLN A 377 55.24 -9.12 -35.12
N LYS A 378 54.37 -10.13 -35.01
CA LYS A 378 53.93 -10.63 -33.69
C LYS A 378 55.10 -11.17 -32.88
N THR A 379 56.00 -11.93 -33.52
CA THR A 379 57.21 -12.46 -32.88
C THR A 379 58.15 -11.35 -32.45
N THR A 380 58.38 -10.33 -33.30
CA THR A 380 59.23 -9.17 -32.97
C THR A 380 58.68 -8.37 -31.78
N LEU A 381 57.36 -8.18 -31.72
CA LEU A 381 56.69 -7.45 -30.64
C LEU A 381 56.52 -8.26 -29.35
N LYS A 382 56.96 -9.54 -29.34
CA LYS A 382 56.79 -10.49 -28.23
C LYS A 382 55.32 -10.68 -27.82
N ILE A 383 54.39 -10.62 -28.78
CA ILE A 383 52.97 -10.89 -28.55
C ILE A 383 52.79 -12.40 -28.44
N GLU A 384 52.04 -12.86 -27.44
CA GLU A 384 51.76 -14.29 -27.25
C GLU A 384 51.07 -14.89 -28.49
N PRO A 385 51.50 -16.06 -28.99
CA PRO A 385 50.93 -16.67 -30.20
C PRO A 385 49.43 -16.98 -30.07
N THR A 386 48.96 -17.23 -28.85
CA THR A 386 47.56 -17.55 -28.53
C THR A 386 46.68 -16.32 -28.36
N ALA A 387 47.23 -15.10 -28.44
CA ALA A 387 46.49 -13.87 -28.24
C ALA A 387 45.69 -13.47 -29.50
N ASN A 388 44.36 -13.41 -29.38
CA ASN A 388 43.46 -12.86 -30.38
C ASN A 388 43.14 -11.38 -30.11
N PHE A 389 43.52 -10.85 -28.94
CA PHE A 389 43.24 -9.48 -28.52
C PHE A 389 44.49 -8.81 -27.94
N VAL A 390 44.64 -7.52 -28.18
CA VAL A 390 45.59 -6.66 -27.48
C VAL A 390 44.81 -5.66 -26.62
N LEU A 391 45.16 -5.60 -25.34
CA LEU A 391 44.62 -4.64 -24.39
C LEU A 391 45.58 -3.45 -24.30
N LEU A 392 45.18 -2.31 -24.87
CA LEU A 392 45.93 -1.06 -24.86
C LEU A 392 45.21 -0.07 -23.93
N GLY A 393 45.62 -0.02 -22.66
CA GLY A 393 44.94 0.76 -21.63
C GLY A 393 43.48 0.32 -21.46
N THR A 394 42.53 1.21 -21.74
CA THR A 394 41.08 0.93 -21.67
C THR A 394 40.49 0.38 -22.97
N LYS A 395 41.28 0.27 -24.04
CA LYS A 395 40.83 -0.25 -25.34
C LYS A 395 41.23 -1.70 -25.52
N CYS A 396 40.28 -2.52 -25.96
CA CYS A 396 40.53 -3.87 -26.45
C CYS A 396 40.50 -3.86 -27.98
N LEU A 397 41.61 -4.26 -28.59
CA LEU A 397 41.81 -4.29 -30.03
C LEU A 397 41.92 -5.75 -30.50
N LYS A 398 41.14 -6.16 -31.51
CA LYS A 398 41.20 -7.52 -32.06
C LYS A 398 42.39 -7.65 -33.02
N ILE A 399 43.21 -8.68 -32.86
CA ILE A 399 44.31 -8.96 -33.76
C ILE A 399 43.75 -9.60 -35.04
N ILE A 400 44.13 -9.05 -36.19
CA ILE A 400 43.89 -9.61 -37.52
C ILE A 400 45.26 -9.97 -38.08
N THR A 401 45.50 -11.28 -38.26
CA THR A 401 46.71 -11.73 -38.92
C THR A 401 46.60 -11.42 -40.41
N ILE A 402 47.55 -10.66 -40.94
CA ILE A 402 47.70 -10.47 -42.38
C ILE A 402 48.74 -11.48 -42.87
N HIS A 403 48.37 -12.30 -43.85
CA HIS A 403 49.32 -13.10 -44.61
C HIS A 403 49.89 -12.21 -45.69
N GLY A 404 51.15 -11.78 -45.48
CA GLY A 404 51.92 -10.99 -46.44
C GLY A 404 52.57 -11.87 -47.49
#